data_AF-A0A2D7PF27-F1
#
_entry.id   AF-A0A2D7PF27-F1
#
_cell.length_a   1.000
_cell.length_b   1.000
_cell.length_c   1.000
_cell.angle_alpha   90.00
_cell.angle_beta   90.00
_cell.angle_gamma   90.00
#
_symmetry.space_group_name_H-M   'P 1'
#
loop_
_entity.id
_entity.type
_entity.pdbx_description
1 polymer ?
#
loop_
_entity_poly.entity_id
_entity_poly.type
_entity_poly.pdbx_seq_one_letter_code
_entity_poly.pdbx_strand_id
1 'polypeptide(L)'
;MRFLLIVLSLSVFADNEIFVEQTGNQANIKLEQLGQSNLMGGLQSVAGSLTALDLDGVSMTLTVNQIGANNIFRSDAFDADYVTALFDFQGDSNQMDILMNSGGLYSADYANYNVQVQGNSNQFDIKVAENSDSSYLDLDYLVDGDNNIFDIDIDYANAVNYVDIFGDSNQLTFAGSGYSGTTASDSAYFYLDLDGSTNNLTITQASTLARDYLKVTGNASNSSLCIVQNDSGTTTSC
;
A
#
# COMPACT_ATOMS: atom_id res chain seq x y z
N MET A 1 -15.22 -33.22 -8.07
CA MET A 1 -15.94 -32.43 -7.05
C MET A 1 -14.89 -31.68 -6.25
N ARG A 2 -14.80 -30.36 -6.40
CA ARG A 2 -13.92 -29.51 -5.59
C ARG A 2 -14.63 -29.26 -4.26
N PHE A 3 -14.01 -29.66 -3.15
CA PHE A 3 -14.51 -29.43 -1.80
C PHE A 3 -14.05 -28.04 -1.35
N LEU A 4 -14.99 -27.17 -1.00
CA LEU A 4 -14.72 -25.96 -0.23
C LEU A 4 -14.95 -26.31 1.24
N LEU A 5 -13.90 -26.23 2.05
CA LEU A 5 -13.94 -26.49 3.49
C LEU A 5 -13.88 -25.14 4.21
N ILE A 6 -14.95 -24.77 4.93
CA ILE A 6 -14.98 -23.60 5.82
C ILE A 6 -14.97 -24.15 7.25
N VAL A 7 -13.87 -23.93 7.97
CA VAL A 7 -13.73 -24.29 9.39
C VAL A 7 -13.91 -23.03 10.23
N LEU A 8 -14.94 -23.01 11.07
CA LEU A 8 -15.20 -21.93 12.02
C LEU A 8 -14.71 -22.36 13.41
N SER A 9 -13.66 -21.72 13.93
CA SER A 9 -13.15 -21.97 15.29
C SER A 9 -13.69 -20.90 16.25
N LEU A 10 -14.17 -21.34 17.43
CA LEU A 10 -14.74 -20.48 18.47
C LEU A 10 -13.71 -20.31 19.59
N SER A 11 -13.09 -19.14 19.69
CA SER A 11 -12.43 -18.68 20.91
C SER A 11 -12.78 -17.22 21.21
N VAL A 12 -12.95 -16.97 22.50
CA VAL A 12 -13.16 -15.70 23.21
C VAL A 12 -12.32 -14.54 22.63
N PHE A 13 -12.96 -13.41 22.32
CA PHE A 13 -12.59 -12.34 21.37
C PHE A 13 -12.90 -12.74 19.91
N ALA A 14 -13.96 -12.16 19.34
CA ALA A 14 -14.36 -12.49 17.98
C ALA A 14 -13.39 -11.82 16.99
N ASP A 15 -12.36 -12.58 16.61
CA ASP A 15 -11.42 -12.24 15.54
C ASP A 15 -11.95 -12.85 14.24
N ASN A 16 -12.28 -12.03 13.24
CA ASN A 16 -12.59 -12.54 11.91
C ASN A 16 -11.29 -12.79 11.16
N GLU A 17 -11.19 -13.93 10.48
CA GLU A 17 -10.00 -14.36 9.75
C GLU A 17 -10.36 -14.76 8.32
N ILE A 18 -9.64 -14.21 7.32
CA ILE A 18 -9.80 -14.57 5.90
C ILE A 18 -8.44 -15.00 5.31
N PHE A 19 -8.45 -16.16 4.67
CA PHE A 19 -7.35 -16.72 3.87
C PHE A 19 -7.77 -16.70 2.40
N VAL A 20 -6.90 -16.21 1.52
CA VAL A 20 -7.10 -16.25 0.06
C VAL A 20 -5.81 -16.68 -0.64
N GLU A 21 -5.91 -17.74 -1.43
CA GLU A 21 -4.89 -18.11 -2.42
C GLU A 21 -5.63 -18.18 -3.76
N GLN A 22 -5.36 -17.21 -4.63
CA GLN A 22 -6.04 -17.08 -5.90
C GLN A 22 -5.04 -17.07 -7.04
N THR A 23 -5.20 -18.04 -7.95
CA THR A 23 -4.45 -18.09 -9.21
C THR A 23 -5.43 -18.12 -10.37
N GLY A 24 -5.25 -17.26 -11.38
CA GLY A 24 -6.04 -17.30 -12.62
C GLY A 24 -6.05 -15.97 -13.35
N ASN A 25 -6.28 -15.98 -14.66
CA ASN A 25 -6.06 -14.79 -15.49
C ASN A 25 -6.98 -13.59 -15.17
N GLN A 26 -8.18 -13.83 -14.64
CA GLN A 26 -9.16 -12.77 -14.35
C GLN A 26 -9.88 -13.05 -13.03
N ALA A 27 -9.91 -12.05 -12.14
CA ALA A 27 -10.64 -12.15 -10.87
C ALA A 27 -11.40 -10.86 -10.52
N ASN A 28 -12.57 -11.03 -9.90
CA ASN A 28 -13.33 -9.97 -9.24
C ASN A 28 -13.60 -10.43 -7.81
N ILE A 29 -12.95 -9.77 -6.85
CA ILE A 29 -12.88 -10.20 -5.47
C ILE A 29 -13.41 -9.08 -4.59
N LYS A 30 -14.38 -9.41 -3.72
CA LYS A 30 -14.85 -8.54 -2.66
C LYS A 30 -14.67 -9.25 -1.31
N LEU A 31 -13.91 -8.66 -0.42
CA LEU A 31 -13.65 -9.14 0.94
C LEU A 31 -14.22 -8.13 1.95
N GLU A 32 -15.00 -8.60 2.90
CA GLU A 32 -15.65 -7.76 3.90
C GLU A 32 -15.58 -8.43 5.28
N GLN A 33 -15.12 -7.70 6.29
CA GLN A 33 -15.09 -8.16 7.68
C GLN A 33 -15.72 -7.12 8.60
N LEU A 34 -16.62 -7.57 9.48
CA LEU A 34 -17.24 -6.77 10.54
C LEU A 34 -17.06 -7.50 11.86
N GLY A 35 -16.19 -6.99 12.73
CA GLY A 35 -15.78 -7.66 13.97
C GLY A 35 -14.86 -6.79 14.81
N GLN A 36 -14.63 -7.13 16.09
CA GLN A 36 -13.79 -6.30 16.96
C GLN A 36 -12.31 -6.34 16.55
N SER A 37 -11.85 -7.49 16.09
CA SER A 37 -10.55 -7.65 15.43
C SER A 37 -10.75 -8.37 14.10
N ASN A 38 -10.12 -7.89 13.04
CA ASN A 38 -10.22 -8.44 11.70
C ASN A 38 -8.82 -8.68 11.13
N LEU A 39 -8.63 -9.82 10.47
CA LEU A 39 -7.38 -10.23 9.84
C LEU A 39 -7.64 -10.87 8.47
N MET A 40 -7.00 -10.34 7.42
CA MET A 40 -6.82 -10.99 6.11
C MET A 40 -5.31 -11.16 5.90
N GLY A 41 -4.82 -12.35 5.53
CA GLY A 41 -3.41 -12.65 5.87
C GLY A 41 -2.50 -13.26 4.83
N GLY A 42 -1.37 -12.58 4.56
CA GLY A 42 0.01 -13.08 4.54
C GLY A 42 0.97 -11.87 4.54
N LEU A 43 1.70 -11.52 5.62
CA LEU A 43 3.11 -11.88 5.87
C LEU A 43 3.24 -12.67 7.18
N GLN A 44 2.82 -13.92 7.04
CA GLN A 44 2.77 -14.99 8.04
C GLN A 44 1.89 -14.70 9.28
N SER A 45 0.77 -14.05 8.99
CA SER A 45 -0.31 -13.57 9.86
C SER A 45 -0.79 -14.54 10.95
N VAL A 46 -1.20 -14.04 12.12
CA VAL A 46 -1.84 -14.89 13.15
C VAL A 46 -2.98 -14.18 13.91
N ALA A 47 -4.20 -14.75 13.86
CA ALA A 47 -5.14 -14.87 14.99
C ALA A 47 -5.75 -16.29 15.04
N GLY A 48 -4.92 -17.30 14.77
CA GLY A 48 -5.29 -18.71 14.68
C GLY A 48 -4.31 -19.52 13.83
N SER A 49 -3.80 -18.87 12.77
CA SER A 49 -2.54 -19.09 12.01
C SER A 49 -2.82 -18.93 10.51
N LEU A 50 -2.74 -17.71 9.98
CA LEU A 50 -3.06 -17.42 8.58
C LEU A 50 -1.83 -17.12 7.73
N THR A 51 -1.81 -17.70 6.53
CA THR A 51 -0.72 -17.52 5.57
C THR A 51 -1.21 -17.81 4.13
N ALA A 52 -2.10 -17.03 3.56
CA ALA A 52 -2.06 -16.71 2.14
C ALA A 52 -3.07 -15.58 1.98
N LEU A 53 -2.57 -14.46 1.51
CA LEU A 53 -3.35 -13.50 0.78
C LEU A 53 -2.60 -13.31 -0.52
N ASP A 54 -2.58 -14.39 -1.26
CA ASP A 54 -1.84 -14.52 -2.49
C ASP A 54 -2.86 -14.31 -3.61
N LEU A 55 -2.65 -13.25 -4.39
CA LEU A 55 -3.57 -12.78 -5.42
C LEU A 55 -2.82 -12.65 -6.75
N ASP A 56 -2.85 -13.74 -7.52
CA ASP A 56 -2.16 -13.85 -8.80
C ASP A 56 -3.12 -13.88 -9.98
N GLY A 57 -2.92 -12.96 -10.94
CA GLY A 57 -3.66 -12.99 -12.19
C GLY A 57 -3.34 -11.84 -13.13
N VAL A 58 -3.59 -12.03 -14.43
CA VAL A 58 -3.35 -10.97 -15.43
C VAL A 58 -4.20 -9.72 -15.15
N SER A 59 -5.47 -9.88 -14.80
CA SER A 59 -6.36 -8.76 -14.49
C SER A 59 -7.23 -9.00 -13.26
N MET A 60 -7.35 -8.00 -12.41
CA MET A 60 -8.05 -8.11 -11.14
C MET A 60 -8.82 -6.85 -10.76
N THR A 61 -9.99 -7.05 -10.17
CA THR A 61 -10.70 -6.02 -9.41
C THR A 61 -10.82 -6.50 -7.97
N LEU A 62 -10.33 -5.72 -7.03
CA LEU A 62 -10.32 -6.04 -5.60
C LEU A 62 -11.07 -4.95 -4.82
N THR A 63 -11.92 -5.36 -3.89
CA THR A 63 -12.48 -4.46 -2.89
C THR A 63 -12.35 -5.10 -1.53
N VAL A 64 -11.72 -4.39 -0.60
CA VAL A 64 -11.51 -4.79 0.78
C VAL A 64 -12.19 -3.79 1.69
N ASN A 65 -13.02 -4.29 2.60
CA ASN A 65 -13.62 -3.47 3.65
C ASN A 65 -13.44 -4.18 5.01
N GLN A 66 -12.75 -3.53 5.95
CA GLN A 66 -12.67 -4.00 7.34
C GLN A 66 -13.21 -2.96 8.30
N ILE A 67 -14.24 -3.36 9.05
CA ILE A 67 -14.90 -2.53 10.05
C ILE A 67 -14.73 -3.21 11.40
N GLY A 68 -14.02 -2.56 12.31
CA GLY A 68 -13.61 -3.15 13.57
C GLY A 68 -12.64 -2.30 14.35
N ALA A 69 -12.50 -2.51 15.65
CA ALA A 69 -11.55 -1.72 16.44
C ALA A 69 -10.09 -1.94 15.98
N ASN A 70 -9.75 -3.16 15.56
CA ASN A 70 -8.43 -3.49 15.02
C ASN A 70 -8.59 -4.21 13.67
N ASN A 71 -8.00 -3.66 12.61
CA ASN A 71 -8.07 -4.23 11.26
C ASN A 71 -6.66 -4.46 10.72
N ILE A 72 -6.43 -5.64 10.13
CA ILE A 72 -5.16 -6.02 9.54
C ILE A 72 -5.43 -6.65 8.17
N PHE A 73 -4.80 -6.08 7.14
CA PHE A 73 -4.69 -6.63 5.80
C PHE A 73 -3.21 -6.83 5.47
N ARG A 74 -2.84 -8.02 4.99
CA ARG A 74 -1.46 -8.28 4.52
C ARG A 74 -1.48 -9.12 3.26
N SER A 75 -0.67 -8.80 2.25
CA SER A 75 -0.42 -9.64 1.08
C SER A 75 0.99 -10.23 1.05
N ASP A 76 1.09 -11.54 0.79
CA ASP A 76 2.38 -12.23 0.56
C ASP A 76 2.77 -12.15 -0.91
N ALA A 77 1.78 -12.11 -1.81
CA ALA A 77 1.95 -11.87 -3.23
C ALA A 77 0.69 -11.21 -3.77
N PHE A 78 0.87 -10.14 -4.54
CA PHE A 78 -0.19 -9.51 -5.28
C PHE A 78 0.35 -9.25 -6.68
N ASP A 79 0.35 -10.28 -7.52
CA ASP A 79 1.02 -10.21 -8.80
C ASP A 79 -0.03 -10.11 -9.92
N ALA A 80 -0.11 -8.93 -10.54
CA ALA A 80 -1.02 -8.66 -11.66
C ALA A 80 -0.50 -7.58 -12.62
N ASP A 81 -0.92 -7.63 -13.89
CA ASP A 81 -0.60 -6.61 -14.93
C ASP A 81 -1.69 -5.52 -15.05
N TYR A 82 -2.89 -5.76 -14.50
CA TYR A 82 -4.03 -4.85 -14.57
C TYR A 82 -4.87 -5.00 -13.32
N VAL A 83 -4.63 -4.18 -12.31
CA VAL A 83 -5.38 -4.24 -11.05
C VAL A 83 -6.05 -2.91 -10.74
N THR A 84 -7.32 -2.99 -10.32
CA THR A 84 -7.99 -1.90 -9.61
C THR A 84 -8.40 -2.40 -8.23
N ALA A 85 -7.81 -1.84 -7.18
CA ALA A 85 -8.07 -2.22 -5.81
C ALA A 85 -8.60 -1.03 -4.99
N LEU A 86 -9.66 -1.28 -4.23
CA LEU A 86 -10.24 -0.34 -3.27
C LEU A 86 -10.10 -0.92 -1.87
N PHE A 87 -9.50 -0.16 -0.95
CA PHE A 87 -9.33 -0.52 0.44
C PHE A 87 -10.04 0.50 1.33
N ASP A 88 -10.93 0.03 2.19
CA ASP A 88 -11.67 0.82 3.18
C ASP A 88 -11.45 0.21 4.57
N PHE A 89 -10.76 0.96 5.44
CA PHE A 89 -10.46 0.53 6.80
C PHE A 89 -11.08 1.49 7.82
N GLN A 90 -11.97 0.98 8.66
CA GLN A 90 -12.67 1.75 9.70
C GLN A 90 -12.44 1.11 11.06
N GLY A 91 -11.60 1.74 11.87
CA GLY A 91 -11.17 1.18 13.15
C GLY A 91 -10.20 2.04 13.91
N ASP A 92 -10.11 1.85 15.23
CA ASP A 92 -9.14 2.59 16.06
C ASP A 92 -7.69 2.33 15.62
N SER A 93 -7.40 1.10 15.18
CA SER A 93 -6.11 0.66 14.65
C SER A 93 -6.26 -0.05 13.30
N ASN A 94 -5.52 0.39 12.29
CA ASN A 94 -5.50 -0.24 10.96
C ASN A 94 -4.06 -0.53 10.50
N GLN A 95 -3.83 -1.71 9.92
CA GLN A 95 -2.56 -2.08 9.31
C GLN A 95 -2.79 -2.64 7.90
N MET A 96 -1.98 -2.17 6.96
CA MET A 96 -1.97 -2.64 5.58
C MET A 96 -0.54 -2.92 5.14
N ASP A 97 -0.27 -4.19 4.79
CA ASP A 97 0.98 -4.61 4.19
C ASP A 97 0.70 -5.09 2.75
N ILE A 98 1.35 -4.49 1.75
CA ILE A 98 1.31 -4.97 0.35
C ILE A 98 2.70 -5.32 -0.12
N LEU A 99 2.82 -6.53 -0.66
CA LEU A 99 3.92 -7.00 -1.47
C LEU A 99 3.42 -7.30 -2.89
N MET A 100 3.57 -6.32 -3.80
CA MET A 100 3.18 -6.45 -5.20
C MET A 100 4.40 -6.80 -6.06
N ASN A 101 4.33 -7.92 -6.78
CA ASN A 101 5.30 -8.34 -7.78
C ASN A 101 6.76 -8.42 -7.27
N SER A 102 6.94 -8.80 -6.01
CA SER A 102 8.27 -9.14 -5.49
C SER A 102 8.78 -10.45 -6.11
N GLY A 103 7.91 -11.33 -6.60
CA GLY A 103 8.28 -12.58 -7.29
C GLY A 103 8.63 -12.43 -8.78
N GLY A 104 8.28 -11.30 -9.42
CA GLY A 104 8.49 -11.06 -10.85
C GLY A 104 7.61 -11.93 -11.77
N LEU A 105 6.48 -12.45 -11.28
CA LEU A 105 5.58 -13.33 -12.05
C LEU A 105 4.81 -12.56 -13.14
N TYR A 106 4.46 -11.32 -12.83
CA TYR A 106 3.76 -10.37 -13.69
C TYR A 106 4.57 -9.06 -13.78
N SER A 107 4.12 -8.04 -14.51
CA SER A 107 4.89 -6.79 -14.62
C SER A 107 4.56 -5.75 -13.55
N ALA A 108 3.45 -5.92 -12.82
CA ALA A 108 2.87 -4.87 -11.96
C ALA A 108 2.49 -3.59 -12.72
N ASP A 109 2.35 -3.65 -14.04
CA ASP A 109 1.88 -2.49 -14.80
C ASP A 109 0.41 -2.17 -14.46
N TYR A 110 -0.01 -0.93 -14.76
CA TYR A 110 -1.40 -0.47 -14.68
C TYR A 110 -2.12 -0.79 -13.36
N ALA A 111 -1.38 -0.83 -12.25
CA ALA A 111 -1.94 -1.01 -10.94
C ALA A 111 -2.54 0.31 -10.43
N ASN A 112 -3.79 0.26 -10.00
CA ASN A 112 -4.49 1.39 -9.40
C ASN A 112 -5.03 0.98 -8.03
N TYR A 113 -4.47 1.54 -6.96
CA TYR A 113 -4.92 1.32 -5.59
C TYR A 113 -5.46 2.61 -4.98
N ASN A 114 -6.65 2.52 -4.41
CA ASN A 114 -7.25 3.59 -3.63
C ASN A 114 -7.45 3.11 -2.19
N VAL A 115 -6.77 3.76 -1.26
CA VAL A 115 -6.75 3.42 0.16
C VAL A 115 -7.43 4.53 0.93
N GLN A 116 -8.53 4.19 1.61
CA GLN A 116 -9.29 5.10 2.47
C GLN A 116 -9.29 4.55 3.89
N VAL A 117 -8.87 5.39 4.83
CA VAL A 117 -8.74 4.98 6.23
C VAL A 117 -9.35 6.00 7.15
N GLN A 118 -10.14 5.51 8.10
CA GLN A 118 -10.60 6.26 9.26
C GLN A 118 -10.19 5.53 10.53
N GLY A 119 -9.27 6.10 11.31
CA GLY A 119 -8.75 5.46 12.50
C GLY A 119 -7.63 6.21 13.21
N ASN A 120 -7.54 6.07 14.53
CA ASN A 120 -6.57 6.84 15.33
C ASN A 120 -5.11 6.44 15.09
N SER A 121 -4.84 5.18 14.73
CA SER A 121 -3.51 4.63 14.50
C SER A 121 -3.47 3.81 13.22
N ASN A 122 -2.69 4.24 12.23
CA ASN A 122 -2.63 3.60 10.92
C ASN A 122 -1.18 3.30 10.54
N GLN A 123 -0.94 2.10 10.03
CA GLN A 123 0.36 1.66 9.54
C GLN A 123 0.24 1.10 8.12
N PHE A 124 1.09 1.57 7.22
CA PHE A 124 1.15 1.15 5.83
C PHE A 124 2.60 0.74 5.49
N ASP A 125 2.79 -0.49 5.01
CA ASP A 125 4.04 -1.01 4.45
C ASP A 125 3.75 -1.50 3.03
N ILE A 126 4.27 -0.77 2.04
CA ILE A 126 3.87 -0.94 0.64
C ILE A 126 5.12 -1.09 -0.20
N LYS A 127 5.23 -2.24 -0.84
CA LYS A 127 6.34 -2.58 -1.73
C LYS A 127 5.81 -2.97 -3.08
N VAL A 128 6.28 -2.26 -4.10
CA VAL A 128 5.85 -2.47 -5.48
C VAL A 128 7.07 -2.73 -6.35
N ALA A 129 7.06 -3.91 -6.96
CA ALA A 129 7.91 -4.26 -8.09
C ALA A 129 9.43 -4.27 -7.77
N GLU A 130 9.81 -4.74 -6.57
CA GLU A 130 11.22 -4.79 -6.07
C GLU A 130 12.25 -5.49 -6.99
N ASN A 131 11.80 -6.27 -7.97
CA ASN A 131 12.65 -7.00 -8.93
C ASN A 131 12.46 -6.56 -10.40
N SER A 132 11.56 -5.62 -10.68
CA SER A 132 11.28 -5.09 -12.02
C SER A 132 10.45 -3.80 -11.95
N ASP A 133 10.64 -2.82 -12.82
CA ASP A 133 9.85 -1.59 -12.76
C ASP A 133 8.34 -1.79 -13.04
N SER A 134 7.46 -1.10 -12.29
CA SER A 134 6.04 -0.93 -12.60
C SER A 134 5.80 0.30 -13.51
N SER A 135 4.98 0.14 -14.56
CA SER A 135 4.54 1.26 -15.41
C SER A 135 3.06 1.57 -15.23
N TYR A 136 2.71 2.86 -15.18
CA TYR A 136 1.33 3.33 -15.01
C TYR A 136 0.72 2.95 -13.66
N LEU A 137 1.55 2.93 -12.61
CA LEU A 137 1.12 2.79 -11.23
C LEU A 137 0.37 4.05 -10.75
N ASP A 138 -0.72 3.85 -10.05
CA ASP A 138 -1.54 4.90 -9.44
C ASP A 138 -1.88 4.51 -7.99
N LEU A 139 -1.29 5.18 -7.01
CA LEU A 139 -1.48 4.89 -5.58
C LEU A 139 -2.03 6.13 -4.86
N ASP A 140 -3.26 6.02 -4.39
CA ASP A 140 -3.96 7.08 -3.68
C ASP A 140 -4.20 6.66 -2.22
N TYR A 141 -3.81 7.53 -1.28
CA TYR A 141 -4.12 7.42 0.14
C TYR A 141 -4.92 8.62 0.60
N LEU A 142 -6.02 8.34 1.28
CA LEU A 142 -6.81 9.31 2.04
C LEU A 142 -6.91 8.80 3.48
N VAL A 143 -6.23 9.45 4.41
CA VAL A 143 -6.10 8.97 5.79
C VAL A 143 -6.61 10.03 6.76
N ASP A 144 -7.70 9.70 7.46
CA ASP A 144 -8.28 10.47 8.58
C ASP A 144 -7.92 9.76 9.89
N GLY A 145 -6.91 10.26 10.59
CA GLY A 145 -6.34 9.56 11.73
C GLY A 145 -5.19 10.26 12.42
N ASP A 146 -5.16 10.21 13.76
CA ASP A 146 -4.19 10.99 14.55
C ASP A 146 -2.73 10.53 14.42
N ASN A 147 -2.47 9.23 14.27
CA ASN A 147 -1.12 8.68 14.25
C ASN A 147 -0.93 7.80 13.00
N ASN A 148 -0.10 8.25 12.07
CA ASN A 148 0.07 7.56 10.79
C ASN A 148 1.54 7.24 10.53
N ILE A 149 1.82 6.01 10.14
CA ILE A 149 3.15 5.55 9.74
C ILE A 149 3.06 4.96 8.34
N PHE A 150 3.85 5.51 7.43
CA PHE A 150 3.98 5.05 6.05
C PHE A 150 5.42 4.64 5.78
N ASP A 151 5.59 3.44 5.24
CA ASP A 151 6.81 2.94 4.61
C ASP A 151 6.45 2.49 3.20
N ILE A 152 6.88 3.25 2.20
CA ILE A 152 6.48 3.06 0.80
C ILE A 152 7.75 2.94 -0.04
N ASP A 153 7.92 1.81 -0.71
CA ASP A 153 9.03 1.49 -1.60
C ASP A 153 8.50 1.05 -2.97
N ILE A 154 8.90 1.77 -4.02
CA ILE A 154 8.36 1.58 -5.36
C ILE A 154 9.50 1.67 -6.38
N ASP A 155 9.67 0.60 -7.14
CA ASP A 155 10.42 0.59 -8.39
C ASP A 155 9.47 0.86 -9.56
N TYR A 156 9.67 1.98 -10.25
CA TYR A 156 8.77 2.44 -11.30
C TYR A 156 9.49 2.88 -12.57
N ALA A 157 8.78 2.74 -13.68
CA ALA A 157 9.03 3.48 -14.92
C ALA A 157 8.05 4.65 -15.05
N ASN A 158 6.82 4.48 -14.57
CA ASN A 158 5.81 5.54 -14.48
C ASN A 158 4.91 5.28 -13.28
N ALA A 159 4.80 6.28 -12.40
CA ALA A 159 3.97 6.18 -11.21
C ALA A 159 3.38 7.54 -10.82
N VAL A 160 2.17 7.51 -10.28
CA VAL A 160 1.54 8.66 -9.65
C VAL A 160 1.14 8.24 -8.23
N ASN A 161 1.55 9.02 -7.25
CA ASN A 161 1.29 8.77 -5.85
C ASN A 161 0.67 10.01 -5.23
N TYR A 162 -0.50 9.87 -4.62
CA TYR A 162 -1.14 10.90 -3.82
C TYR A 162 -1.29 10.41 -2.39
N VAL A 163 -0.78 11.18 -1.44
CA VAL A 163 -0.91 10.91 -0.01
C VAL A 163 -1.55 12.12 0.64
N ASP A 164 -2.80 11.97 1.10
CA ASP A 164 -3.56 13.01 1.80
C ASP A 164 -3.79 12.57 3.24
N ILE A 165 -3.25 13.33 4.19
CA ILE A 165 -3.22 12.99 5.60
C ILE A 165 -3.88 14.09 6.43
N PHE A 166 -5.00 13.72 7.05
CA PHE A 166 -5.69 14.49 8.07
C PHE A 166 -5.38 13.90 9.45
N GLY A 167 -4.21 14.24 10.01
CA GLY A 167 -3.71 13.59 11.21
C GLY A 167 -2.70 14.41 12.00
N ASP A 168 -2.63 14.21 13.32
CA ASP A 168 -1.78 15.02 14.20
C ASP A 168 -0.28 14.63 14.17
N SER A 169 0.01 13.33 14.10
CA SER A 169 1.37 12.77 14.21
C SER A 169 1.67 11.85 13.03
N ASN A 170 2.59 12.25 12.17
CA ASN A 170 2.83 11.55 10.91
C ASN A 170 4.30 11.18 10.72
N GLN A 171 4.55 9.91 10.41
CA GLN A 171 5.83 9.41 9.95
C GLN A 171 5.68 8.90 8.52
N LEU A 172 6.50 9.40 7.60
CA LEU A 172 6.51 8.97 6.21
C LEU A 172 7.94 8.69 5.76
N THR A 173 8.18 7.48 5.26
CA THR A 173 9.35 7.14 4.46
C THR A 173 8.84 6.75 3.08
N PHE A 174 9.25 7.49 2.06
CA PHE A 174 8.98 7.16 0.66
C PHE A 174 10.30 6.97 -0.07
N ALA A 175 10.42 5.85 -0.77
CA ALA A 175 11.52 5.51 -1.67
C ALA A 175 10.94 5.20 -3.07
N GLY A 176 11.22 6.10 -4.01
CA GLY A 176 10.91 5.94 -5.43
C GLY A 176 12.18 5.73 -6.23
N SER A 177 12.17 4.72 -7.10
CA SER A 177 13.34 4.19 -7.80
C SER A 177 12.94 3.71 -9.21
N GLY A 178 13.89 3.29 -10.04
CA GLY A 178 13.63 2.69 -11.36
C GLY A 178 13.90 3.59 -12.58
N TYR A 179 13.34 3.22 -13.74
CA TYR A 179 13.53 3.89 -15.03
C TYR A 179 12.45 4.92 -15.37
N SER A 180 12.31 5.98 -14.56
CA SER A 180 11.48 7.11 -14.99
C SER A 180 12.05 7.74 -16.27
N GLY A 181 11.28 7.72 -17.35
CA GLY A 181 11.66 8.16 -18.69
C GLY A 181 11.74 9.67 -18.89
N THR A 182 11.67 10.10 -20.16
CA THR A 182 11.88 11.52 -20.54
C THR A 182 10.60 12.24 -20.98
N THR A 183 9.47 11.54 -21.04
CA THR A 183 8.17 12.08 -21.45
C THR A 183 7.18 12.07 -20.30
N ALA A 184 6.06 12.81 -20.40
CA ALA A 184 5.08 12.89 -19.31
C ALA A 184 4.37 11.55 -19.04
N SER A 185 4.30 10.67 -20.05
CA SER A 185 3.76 9.32 -19.90
C SER A 185 4.73 8.35 -19.21
N ASP A 186 5.96 8.78 -18.97
CA ASP A 186 7.03 7.96 -18.37
C ASP A 186 7.64 8.67 -17.15
N SER A 187 6.94 9.64 -16.54
CA SER A 187 7.42 10.36 -15.35
C SER A 187 6.91 9.73 -14.06
N ALA A 188 7.56 10.03 -12.95
CA ALA A 188 6.99 9.72 -11.64
C ALA A 188 6.61 10.98 -10.87
N TYR A 189 5.46 10.91 -10.22
CA TYR A 189 4.87 12.00 -9.49
C TYR A 189 4.55 11.56 -8.06
N PHE A 190 5.05 12.31 -7.09
CA PHE A 190 4.70 12.15 -5.68
C PHE A 190 4.05 13.44 -5.15
N TYR A 191 2.85 13.33 -4.62
CA TYR A 191 2.15 14.41 -3.95
C TYR A 191 1.80 14.04 -2.52
N LEU A 192 2.15 14.94 -1.60
CA LEU A 192 1.78 14.86 -0.21
C LEU A 192 0.97 16.11 0.16
N ASP A 193 -0.24 15.92 0.68
CA ASP A 193 -0.99 16.91 1.44
C ASP A 193 -1.01 16.51 2.91
N LEU A 194 -0.57 17.42 3.77
CA LEU A 194 -0.27 17.10 5.16
C LEU A 194 -0.85 18.12 6.13
N ASP A 195 -1.84 17.69 6.90
CA ASP A 195 -2.16 18.33 8.16
C ASP A 195 -1.39 17.66 9.31
N GLY A 196 -1.15 18.40 10.40
CA GLY A 196 -0.62 17.79 11.62
C GLY A 196 0.29 18.67 12.47
N SER A 197 0.58 18.21 13.68
CA SER A 197 1.34 18.96 14.68
C SER A 197 2.69 18.36 15.05
N THR A 198 2.99 17.13 14.63
CA THR A 198 4.29 16.46 14.82
C THR A 198 4.60 15.57 13.61
N ASN A 199 5.58 15.93 12.79
CA ASN A 199 5.81 15.21 11.53
C ASN A 199 7.28 14.84 11.34
N ASN A 200 7.54 13.63 10.84
CA ASN A 200 8.87 13.17 10.45
C ASN A 200 8.80 12.49 9.08
N LEU A 201 9.29 13.18 8.06
CA LEU A 201 9.07 12.84 6.67
C LEU A 201 10.40 12.73 5.95
N THR A 202 10.61 11.61 5.26
CA THR A 202 11.73 11.38 4.35
C THR A 202 11.17 10.93 3.01
N ILE A 203 11.47 11.67 1.95
CA ILE A 203 11.03 11.35 0.59
C ILE A 203 12.26 11.30 -0.30
N THR A 204 12.51 10.15 -0.89
CA THR A 204 13.59 9.93 -1.85
C THR A 204 12.98 9.55 -3.19
N GLN A 205 13.31 10.28 -4.26
CA GLN A 205 13.14 9.81 -5.63
C GLN A 205 14.53 9.76 -6.27
N ALA A 206 14.92 8.59 -6.74
CA ALA A 206 16.25 8.31 -7.25
C ALA A 206 16.16 7.53 -8.57
N SER A 207 15.34 8.02 -9.51
CA SER A 207 15.22 7.36 -10.80
C SER A 207 16.49 7.49 -11.65
N THR A 208 16.57 6.73 -12.73
CA THR A 208 17.76 6.72 -13.60
C THR A 208 17.79 7.86 -14.62
N LEU A 209 16.67 8.52 -14.93
CA LEU A 209 16.63 9.68 -15.84
C LEU A 209 15.89 10.87 -15.21
N ALA A 210 15.72 11.95 -15.97
CA ALA A 210 15.62 13.30 -15.44
C ALA A 210 14.20 13.84 -15.16
N ARG A 211 13.21 13.03 -14.73
CA ARG A 211 11.81 13.48 -14.61
C ARG A 211 10.99 12.89 -13.45
N ASP A 212 11.59 12.86 -12.26
CA ASP A 212 10.82 12.80 -11.02
C ASP A 212 10.20 14.17 -10.70
N TYR A 213 8.95 14.18 -10.22
CA TYR A 213 8.28 15.37 -9.73
C TYR A 213 7.71 15.12 -8.34
N LEU A 214 7.95 16.09 -7.46
CA LEU A 214 7.49 16.06 -6.08
C LEU A 214 6.78 17.36 -5.72
N LYS A 215 5.64 17.24 -5.03
CA LYS A 215 4.96 18.37 -4.42
C LYS A 215 4.49 18.02 -3.01
N VAL A 216 4.79 18.90 -2.07
CA VAL A 216 4.31 18.82 -0.68
C VAL A 216 3.52 20.08 -0.37
N THR A 217 2.31 19.91 0.13
CA THR A 217 1.45 20.97 0.68
C THR A 217 0.96 20.56 2.06
N GLY A 218 0.39 21.51 2.80
CA GLY A 218 -0.15 21.17 4.11
C GLY A 218 -0.27 22.34 5.08
N ASN A 219 -1.06 22.13 6.13
CA ASN A 219 -1.13 22.99 7.30
C ASN A 219 -0.51 22.26 8.50
N ALA A 220 0.82 22.15 8.49
CA ALA A 220 1.57 21.37 9.46
C ALA A 220 2.48 22.22 10.38
N SER A 221 2.71 21.75 11.60
CA SER A 221 3.68 22.31 12.55
C SER A 221 4.61 21.24 13.13
N ASN A 222 5.75 21.68 13.69
CA ASN A 222 6.82 20.82 14.23
C ASN A 222 7.25 19.68 13.29
N SER A 223 7.39 19.99 12.00
CA SER A 223 7.76 19.02 10.97
C SER A 223 9.27 18.97 10.74
N SER A 224 9.82 17.76 10.72
CA SER A 224 11.10 17.43 10.09
C SER A 224 10.81 16.85 8.70
N LEU A 225 11.33 17.49 7.65
CA LEU A 225 11.16 17.04 6.26
C LEU A 225 12.53 16.96 5.60
N CYS A 226 12.87 15.77 5.10
CA CYS A 226 13.98 15.57 4.19
C CYS A 226 13.48 15.11 2.83
N ILE A 227 13.95 15.79 1.77
CA ILE A 227 13.66 15.43 0.39
C ILE A 227 14.98 15.20 -0.34
N VAL A 228 15.09 14.05 -0.98
CA VAL A 228 16.17 13.67 -1.88
C VAL A 228 15.59 13.48 -3.28
N GLN A 229 16.12 14.20 -4.25
CA GLN A 229 15.90 13.97 -5.68
C GLN A 229 17.27 13.66 -6.29
N ASN A 230 17.45 12.44 -6.78
CA ASN A 230 18.77 11.93 -7.15
C ASN A 230 18.75 11.14 -8.46
N ASP A 231 18.58 11.86 -9.56
CA ASP A 231 18.59 11.25 -10.88
C ASP A 231 20.03 10.83 -11.26
N SER A 232 20.30 9.52 -11.30
CA SER A 232 21.63 8.96 -11.66
C SER A 232 22.83 9.41 -10.80
N GLY A 233 22.62 10.01 -9.62
CA GLY A 233 23.71 10.42 -8.74
C GLY A 233 24.16 9.32 -7.76
N THR A 234 25.38 9.43 -7.26
CA THR A 234 26.06 8.34 -6.52
C THR A 234 26.00 8.47 -4.99
N THR A 235 25.61 9.63 -4.47
CA THR A 235 25.47 9.87 -3.02
C THR A 235 24.48 10.99 -2.74
N THR A 236 23.57 10.77 -1.81
CA THR A 236 22.69 11.78 -1.21
C THR A 236 22.48 11.45 0.26
N SER A 237 22.32 12.47 1.11
CA SER A 237 22.00 12.26 2.53
C SER A 237 21.03 13.30 3.04
N CYS A 238 20.04 12.80 3.76
CA CYS A 238 19.50 13.38 4.98
C CYS A 238 20.49 13.06 6.11
#